data_AF-A0A242K343-F1
#
_entry.id   AF-A0A242K343-F1
#
_cell.length_a   1.000
_cell.length_b   1.000
_cell.length_c   1.000
_cell.angle_alpha   90.00
_cell.angle_beta   90.00
_cell.angle_gamma   90.00
#
_symmetry.space_group_name_H-M   'P 1'
#
loop_
_entity.id
_entity.type
_entity.pdbx_description
1 polymer ?
#
loop_
_entity_poly.entity_id
_entity_poly.type
_entity_poly.pdbx_seq_one_letter_code
_entity_poly.pdbx_strand_id
1 'polypeptide(L)'
;MESNTEKIKRIADYVIAALLAKGVIIQRYDAYSTNSVYLKFDCGLANSLRIGDHGGKKHLNYMFKVDINHKGGCLIEKVKFTQYTYGANKKQLDKLVKHILDHRERRIVSYFHDDIYKDAMEAAYNKGKTQVGFWSHATFIKQEVTA
;
A
#
# COMPACT_ATOMS: atom_id res chain seq x y z
N MET A 1 -11.52 -6.52 -23.94
CA MET A 1 -11.06 -7.20 -22.70
C MET A 1 -10.20 -6.22 -21.93
N GLU A 2 -10.40 -6.08 -20.63
CA GLU A 2 -9.57 -5.22 -19.79
C GLU A 2 -8.13 -5.77 -19.72
N SER A 3 -7.13 -4.91 -19.90
CA SER A 3 -5.72 -5.27 -19.74
C SER A 3 -5.34 -5.48 -18.28
N ASN A 4 -4.27 -6.26 -18.03
CA ASN A 4 -3.75 -6.42 -16.66
C ASN A 4 -3.39 -5.08 -16.02
N THR A 5 -2.83 -4.15 -16.79
CA THR A 5 -2.45 -2.81 -16.33
C THR A 5 -3.68 -2.02 -15.86
N GLU A 6 -4.76 -2.00 -16.64
CA GLU A 6 -6.02 -1.34 -16.26
C GLU A 6 -6.62 -1.99 -15.02
N LYS A 7 -6.64 -3.32 -14.96
CA LYS A 7 -7.14 -4.07 -13.80
C LYS A 7 -6.35 -3.74 -12.52
N ILE A 8 -5.02 -3.67 -12.61
CA ILE A 8 -4.14 -3.31 -11.49
C ILE A 8 -4.44 -1.88 -11.01
N LYS A 9 -4.59 -0.92 -11.94
CA LYS A 9 -4.92 0.46 -11.60
C LYS A 9 -6.28 0.57 -10.92
N ARG A 10 -7.31 -0.09 -11.45
CA ARG A 10 -8.65 -0.13 -10.82
C ARG A 10 -8.61 -0.71 -9.40
N ILE A 11 -7.82 -1.77 -9.17
CA ILE A 11 -7.64 -2.33 -7.83
C ILE A 11 -6.93 -1.34 -6.90
N ALA A 12 -5.91 -0.63 -7.42
CA ALA A 12 -5.25 0.40 -6.65
C ALA A 12 -6.22 1.52 -6.27
N ASP A 13 -7.02 2.00 -7.22
CA ASP A 13 -8.01 3.06 -7.00
C ASP A 13 -9.07 2.64 -5.97
N TYR A 14 -9.53 1.38 -6.02
CA TYR A 14 -10.43 0.80 -5.02
C TYR A 14 -9.84 0.86 -3.60
N VAL A 15 -8.61 0.35 -3.45
CA VAL A 15 -7.92 0.32 -2.15
C VAL A 15 -7.63 1.75 -1.66
N ILE A 16 -7.18 2.63 -2.55
CA ILE A 16 -6.90 4.04 -2.25
C ILE A 16 -8.17 4.73 -1.75
N ALA A 17 -9.29 4.63 -2.47
CA ALA A 17 -10.54 5.27 -2.08
C ALA A 17 -11.02 4.82 -0.70
N ALA A 18 -10.96 3.51 -0.44
CA ALA A 18 -11.38 2.95 0.85
C ALA A 18 -10.49 3.41 2.02
N LEU A 19 -9.18 3.55 1.79
CA LEU A 19 -8.22 3.98 2.82
C LEU A 19 -8.22 5.50 3.02
N LEU A 20 -8.33 6.31 1.95
CA LEU A 20 -8.44 7.77 2.03
C LEU A 20 -9.69 8.18 2.84
N ALA A 21 -10.81 7.50 2.62
CA ALA A 21 -12.05 7.72 3.40
C ALA A 21 -11.89 7.45 4.90
N LYS A 22 -10.78 6.82 5.33
CA LYS A 22 -10.42 6.56 6.73
C LYS A 22 -9.23 7.39 7.22
N GLY A 23 -8.83 8.41 6.46
CA GLY A 23 -7.78 9.35 6.84
C GLY A 23 -6.35 8.82 6.70
N VAL A 24 -6.13 7.76 5.91
CA VAL A 24 -4.77 7.26 5.63
C VAL A 24 -4.09 8.19 4.62
N ILE A 25 -2.83 8.57 4.90
CA ILE A 25 -2.02 9.32 3.93
C ILE A 25 -1.38 8.33 2.95
N ILE A 26 -1.57 8.54 1.65
CA ILE A 26 -1.15 7.58 0.63
C ILE A 26 -0.22 8.23 -0.38
N GLN A 27 0.94 7.60 -0.60
CA GLN A 27 1.82 7.87 -1.73
C GLN A 27 1.70 6.75 -2.74
N ARG A 28 1.52 7.09 -4.02
CA ARG A 28 1.36 6.16 -5.13
C ARG A 28 2.51 6.28 -6.12
N TYR A 29 3.02 5.14 -6.56
CA TYR A 29 3.95 5.04 -7.68
C TYR A 29 3.51 3.96 -8.65
N ASP A 30 3.28 4.35 -9.91
CA ASP A 30 2.98 3.44 -11.01
C ASP A 30 4.30 3.09 -11.71
N ALA A 31 4.64 1.80 -11.72
CA ALA A 31 5.93 1.35 -12.22
C ALA A 31 6.05 1.55 -13.74
N TYR A 32 7.18 2.06 -14.20
CA TYR A 32 7.40 2.32 -15.62
C TYR A 32 7.62 1.03 -16.45
N SER A 33 8.41 0.09 -15.93
CA SER A 33 8.87 -1.09 -16.67
C SER A 33 8.15 -2.39 -16.32
N THR A 34 7.18 -2.34 -15.41
CA THR A 34 6.45 -3.52 -14.95
C THR A 34 4.99 -3.20 -14.72
N ASN A 35 4.11 -4.19 -14.86
CA ASN A 35 2.72 -4.08 -14.42
C ASN A 35 2.65 -4.14 -12.90
N SER A 36 2.91 -3.01 -12.24
CA SER A 36 2.78 -2.88 -10.79
C SER A 36 2.44 -1.46 -10.37
N VAL A 37 1.59 -1.36 -9.35
CA VAL A 37 1.34 -0.14 -8.60
C VAL A 37 1.82 -0.34 -7.17
N TYR A 38 2.53 0.64 -6.64
CA TYR A 38 3.09 0.63 -5.30
C TYR A 38 2.45 1.73 -4.48
N LEU A 39 1.94 1.37 -3.30
CA LEU A 39 1.40 2.30 -2.32
C LEU A 39 2.25 2.27 -1.05
N LYS A 40 2.47 3.44 -0.47
CA LYS A 40 3.07 3.61 0.85
C LYS A 40 2.10 4.38 1.73
N PHE A 41 1.85 3.86 2.92
CA PHE A 41 0.84 4.39 3.85
C PHE A 41 1.53 5.14 4.99
N ASP A 42 1.05 6.34 5.31
CA ASP A 42 1.52 7.16 6.42
C ASP A 42 3.05 7.33 6.38
N CYS A 43 3.55 7.73 5.21
CA CYS A 43 4.99 7.88 4.93
C CYS A 43 5.82 6.61 5.22
N GLY A 44 5.18 5.44 5.18
CA GLY A 44 5.78 4.12 5.38
C GLY A 44 5.64 3.57 6.80
N LEU A 45 5.08 4.34 7.75
CA LEU A 45 4.89 3.86 9.13
C LEU A 45 3.82 2.79 9.24
N ALA A 46 2.82 2.82 8.36
CA ALA A 46 1.78 1.79 8.21
C ALA A 46 2.11 0.78 7.08
N ASN A 47 3.40 0.65 6.72
CA ASN A 47 3.91 -0.23 5.68
C ASN A 47 3.47 0.15 4.24
N SER A 48 3.60 -0.79 3.31
CA SER A 48 3.40 -0.61 1.88
C SER A 48 2.64 -1.79 1.26
N LEU A 49 1.97 -1.50 0.16
CA LEU A 49 1.26 -2.45 -0.68
C LEU A 49 1.87 -2.44 -2.09
N ARG A 50 2.08 -3.62 -2.66
CA ARG A 50 2.29 -3.80 -4.10
C ARG A 50 1.07 -4.48 -4.71
N ILE A 51 0.59 -3.98 -5.84
CA ILE A 51 -0.42 -4.64 -6.68
C ILE A 51 0.25 -4.95 -8.02
N GLY A 52 0.19 -6.20 -8.48
CA GLY A 52 0.81 -6.59 -9.75
C GLY A 52 0.39 -7.96 -10.25
N ASP A 53 1.00 -8.39 -11.36
CA ASP A 53 0.73 -9.67 -12.04
C ASP A 53 1.93 -10.63 -12.06
N HIS A 54 2.97 -10.31 -11.28
CA HIS A 54 4.20 -11.10 -11.17
C HIS A 54 4.69 -11.14 -9.72
N GLY A 55 5.69 -11.97 -9.40
CA GLY A 55 6.22 -12.09 -8.02
C GLY A 55 6.95 -10.86 -7.46
N GLY A 56 7.32 -9.90 -8.32
CA GLY A 56 8.13 -8.74 -7.93
C GLY A 56 9.63 -9.05 -7.82
N LYS A 57 10.42 -8.08 -7.34
CA LYS A 57 11.87 -8.25 -7.14
C LYS A 57 12.14 -8.87 -5.77
N LYS A 58 12.99 -9.92 -5.71
CA LYS A 58 13.28 -10.70 -4.49
C LYS A 58 13.83 -9.87 -3.31
N HIS A 59 14.52 -8.76 -3.58
CA HIS A 59 15.09 -7.91 -2.54
C HIS A 59 14.10 -6.86 -2.02
N LEU A 60 12.91 -6.70 -2.63
CA LEU A 60 11.91 -5.73 -2.21
C LEU A 60 10.87 -6.37 -1.29
N ASN A 61 10.68 -5.71 -0.17
CA ASN A 61 10.02 -6.27 1.00
C ASN A 61 8.73 -5.52 1.29
N TYR A 62 7.63 -6.00 0.71
CA TYR A 62 6.29 -5.46 0.93
C TYR A 62 5.55 -6.31 1.97
N MET A 63 4.97 -5.67 2.99
CA MET A 63 4.12 -6.38 3.95
C MET A 63 2.84 -6.86 3.26
N PHE A 64 2.23 -6.03 2.42
CA PHE A 64 1.02 -6.37 1.69
C PHE A 64 1.31 -6.53 0.19
N LYS A 65 0.72 -7.55 -0.42
CA LYS A 65 0.77 -7.81 -1.85
C LYS A 65 -0.63 -8.13 -2.35
N VAL A 66 -0.98 -7.65 -3.54
CA VAL A 66 -2.07 -8.18 -4.35
C VAL A 66 -1.46 -8.76 -5.62
N ASP A 67 -1.71 -10.04 -5.85
CA ASP A 67 -1.40 -10.70 -7.12
C ASP A 67 -2.72 -10.91 -7.88
N ILE A 68 -2.84 -10.31 -9.06
CA ILE A 68 -4.07 -10.39 -9.85
C ILE A 68 -4.33 -11.78 -10.44
N ASN A 69 -3.30 -12.64 -10.46
CA ASN A 69 -3.38 -14.02 -10.91
C ASN A 69 -3.66 -14.98 -9.74
N HIS A 70 -3.50 -14.53 -8.49
CA HIS A 70 -3.81 -15.32 -7.31
C HIS A 70 -5.33 -15.39 -7.08
N LYS A 71 -5.87 -16.62 -7.11
CA LYS A 71 -7.31 -16.89 -6.95
C LYS A 71 -7.68 -17.39 -5.55
N GLY A 72 -6.70 -17.67 -4.70
CA GLY A 72 -6.92 -18.24 -3.38
C GLY A 72 -7.23 -17.21 -2.28
N GLY A 73 -7.30 -17.71 -1.04
CA GLY A 73 -7.29 -16.86 0.16
C GLY A 73 -5.92 -16.24 0.40
N CYS A 74 -5.80 -15.40 1.43
CA CYS A 74 -4.53 -14.77 1.80
C CYS A 74 -3.43 -15.82 2.04
N LEU A 75 -2.31 -15.70 1.32
CA LEU A 75 -1.09 -16.47 1.57
C LEU A 75 -0.20 -15.70 2.55
N ILE A 76 0.45 -16.40 3.45
CA ILE A 76 1.33 -15.81 4.48
C ILE A 76 2.73 -16.39 4.32
N GLU A 77 3.71 -15.52 4.07
CA GLU A 77 5.12 -15.88 3.99
C GLU A 77 5.87 -15.26 5.17
N LYS A 78 6.61 -16.07 5.93
CA LYS A 78 7.40 -15.64 7.09
C LYS A 78 8.88 -15.98 6.87
N VAL A 79 9.56 -15.16 6.07
CA VAL A 79 11.01 -15.34 5.84
C VAL A 79 11.79 -14.41 6.78
N LYS A 80 12.07 -13.18 6.35
CA LYS A 80 12.71 -12.14 7.19
C LYS A 80 11.70 -11.24 7.89
N PHE A 81 10.50 -11.11 7.31
CA PHE A 81 9.37 -10.35 7.79
C PHE A 81 8.10 -11.01 7.23
N THR A 82 6.96 -10.72 7.85
CA THR A 82 5.69 -11.33 7.41
C THR A 82 5.16 -10.62 6.18
N GLN A 83 4.82 -11.38 5.13
CA GLN A 83 4.18 -10.89 3.91
C GLN A 83 2.82 -11.55 3.73
N TYR A 84 1.84 -10.76 3.31
CA TYR A 84 0.47 -11.16 3.08
C TYR A 84 0.12 -10.96 1.60
N THR A 85 -0.15 -12.04 0.87
CA THR A 85 -0.54 -11.99 -0.54
C THR A 85 -2.02 -12.27 -0.69
N TYR A 86 -2.75 -11.27 -1.19
CA TYR A 86 -4.19 -11.31 -1.43
C TYR A 86 -4.49 -11.49 -2.92
N GLY A 87 -5.62 -12.14 -3.21
CA GLY A 87 -6.16 -12.19 -4.56
C GLY A 87 -6.90 -10.91 -4.94
N ALA A 88 -7.12 -10.70 -6.24
CA ALA A 88 -7.77 -9.50 -6.78
C ALA A 88 -9.31 -9.48 -6.71
N ASN A 89 -9.95 -10.48 -6.09
CA ASN A 89 -11.41 -10.49 -5.94
C ASN A 89 -11.86 -9.59 -4.78
N LYS A 90 -13.07 -9.02 -4.88
CA LYS A 90 -13.63 -8.06 -3.91
C LYS A 90 -13.49 -8.52 -2.46
N LYS A 91 -13.87 -9.77 -2.15
CA LYS A 91 -13.79 -10.32 -0.79
C LYS A 91 -12.36 -10.29 -0.22
N GLN A 92 -11.34 -10.55 -1.04
CA GLN A 92 -9.95 -10.45 -0.59
C GLN A 92 -9.48 -9.00 -0.48
N LEU A 93 -9.92 -8.12 -1.36
CA LEU A 93 -9.60 -6.69 -1.29
C LEU A 93 -10.20 -6.04 -0.03
N ASP A 94 -11.43 -6.39 0.35
CA ASP A 94 -12.07 -5.91 1.58
C ASP A 94 -11.30 -6.36 2.83
N LYS A 95 -10.84 -7.62 2.82
CA LYS A 95 -9.98 -8.16 3.89
C LYS A 95 -8.63 -7.45 3.94
N LEU A 96 -8.04 -7.14 2.79
CA LEU A 96 -6.79 -6.38 2.71
C LEU A 96 -6.97 -4.98 3.29
N VAL A 97 -8.00 -4.24 2.87
CA VAL A 97 -8.30 -2.90 3.39
C VAL A 97 -8.46 -2.94 4.91
N LYS A 98 -9.29 -3.87 5.43
CA LYS A 98 -9.44 -4.04 6.87
C LYS A 98 -8.09 -4.33 7.55
N HIS A 99 -7.27 -5.22 6.98
CA HIS A 99 -5.99 -5.57 7.58
C HIS A 99 -5.01 -4.39 7.62
N ILE A 100 -4.97 -3.56 6.57
CA ILE A 100 -4.16 -2.34 6.54
C ILE A 100 -4.62 -1.38 7.63
N LEU A 101 -5.93 -1.17 7.79
CA LEU A 101 -6.49 -0.28 8.81
C LEU A 101 -6.20 -0.78 10.22
N ASP A 102 -6.45 -2.05 10.51
CA ASP A 102 -6.14 -2.65 11.81
C ASP A 102 -4.63 -2.57 12.11
N HIS A 103 -3.78 -2.75 11.09
CA HIS A 103 -2.32 -2.60 11.24
C HIS A 103 -1.94 -1.16 11.55
N ARG A 104 -2.49 -0.19 10.82
CA ARG A 104 -2.28 1.24 11.05
C ARG A 104 -2.68 1.63 12.48
N GLU A 105 -3.84 1.20 12.95
CA GLU A 105 -4.31 1.47 14.31
C GLU A 105 -3.34 0.94 15.37
N ARG A 106 -2.90 -0.32 15.24
CA ARG A 106 -1.86 -0.89 16.12
C ARG A 106 -0.56 -0.09 16.07
N ARG A 107 -0.18 0.42 14.89
CA ARG A 107 1.00 1.29 14.76
C ARG A 107 0.78 2.59 15.52
N ILE A 108 -0.33 3.31 15.33
CA ILE A 108 -0.63 4.55 16.06
C ILE A 108 -0.54 4.33 17.58
N VAL A 109 -1.18 3.28 18.09
CA VAL A 109 -1.12 2.92 19.52
C VAL A 109 0.31 2.66 19.99
N SER A 110 1.15 2.03 19.17
CA SER A 110 2.57 1.80 19.51
C SER A 110 3.41 3.08 19.59
N TYR A 111 2.93 4.21 19.03
CA TYR A 111 3.53 5.54 19.18
C TYR A 111 2.90 6.33 20.35
N PHE A 112 2.19 5.67 21.26
CA PHE A 112 1.53 6.22 22.44
C PHE A 112 0.35 7.15 22.17
N HIS A 113 0.33 7.96 21.11
CA HIS A 113 -0.82 8.78 20.68
C HIS A 113 -0.67 9.29 19.23
N ASP A 114 -1.75 9.87 18.69
CA ASP A 114 -1.88 10.31 17.29
C ASP A 114 -0.90 11.44 16.91
N ASP A 115 -0.58 12.35 17.83
CA ASP A 115 0.32 13.48 17.54
C ASP A 115 1.77 13.04 17.36
N ILE A 116 2.25 12.14 18.24
CA ILE A 116 3.58 11.53 18.10
C ILE A 116 3.67 10.72 16.81
N TYR A 117 2.58 10.07 16.41
CA TYR A 117 2.51 9.36 15.14
C TYR A 117 2.67 10.32 13.96
N LYS A 118 2.01 11.49 13.99
CA LYS A 118 2.14 12.53 12.95
C LYS A 118 3.55 13.09 12.85
N ASP A 119 4.19 13.39 13.98
CA ASP A 119 5.59 13.84 14.01
C ASP A 119 6.52 12.79 13.40
N ALA A 120 6.28 11.51 13.72
CA ALA A 120 7.01 10.40 13.12
C ALA A 120 6.76 10.28 11.61
N MET A 121 5.54 10.54 11.13
CA MET A 121 5.24 10.56 9.69
C MET A 121 6.01 11.68 8.98
N GLU A 122 6.05 12.88 9.57
CA GLU A 122 6.79 14.01 9.02
C GLU A 122 8.30 13.70 8.97
N ALA A 123 8.86 13.18 10.05
CA ALA A 123 10.26 12.76 10.11
C ALA A 123 10.57 11.68 9.05
N ALA A 124 9.68 10.70 8.87
CA ALA A 124 9.80 9.66 7.85
C ALA A 124 9.77 10.24 6.43
N TYR A 125 8.87 11.19 6.16
CA TYR A 125 8.81 11.89 4.88
C TYR A 125 10.07 12.70 4.61
N ASN A 126 10.52 13.50 5.59
CA ASN A 126 11.71 14.35 5.46
C ASN A 126 12.97 13.51 5.21
N LYS A 127 13.09 12.34 5.82
CA LYS A 127 14.16 11.37 5.55
C LYS A 127 14.03 10.69 4.18
N GLY A 128 12.80 10.48 3.72
CA GLY A 128 12.49 9.77 2.48
C GLY A 128 12.60 10.62 1.23
N LYS A 129 12.20 11.90 1.28
CA LYS A 129 11.98 12.76 0.10
C LYS A 129 13.21 12.99 -0.79
N THR A 130 14.42 12.79 -0.25
CA THR A 130 15.69 12.92 -1.01
C THR A 130 16.20 11.59 -1.56
N GLN A 131 15.57 10.46 -1.21
CA GLN A 131 16.01 9.13 -1.65
C GLN A 131 15.55 8.84 -3.07
N VAL A 132 16.46 8.27 -3.87
CA VAL A 132 16.15 7.75 -5.20
C VAL A 132 15.21 6.54 -5.14
N GLY A 133 14.36 6.39 -6.14
CA GLY A 133 13.44 5.25 -6.27
C GLY A 133 12.02 5.63 -5.91
N PHE A 134 11.36 4.90 -5.01
CA PHE A 134 9.95 5.12 -4.70
C PHE A 134 9.67 6.59 -4.34
N TRP A 135 10.47 7.18 -3.46
CA TRP A 135 10.23 8.54 -2.96
C TRP A 135 10.36 9.62 -4.01
N SER A 136 11.26 9.46 -4.99
CA SER A 136 11.45 10.41 -6.09
C SER A 136 10.40 10.28 -7.20
N HIS A 137 9.67 9.16 -7.26
CA HIS A 137 8.67 8.90 -8.30
C HIS A 137 7.22 8.87 -7.80
N ALA A 138 7.01 8.78 -6.49
CA ALA A 138 5.69 8.69 -5.91
C ALA A 138 5.04 10.06 -5.75
N THR A 139 3.72 10.10 -5.93
CA THR A 139 2.90 11.29 -5.68
C THR A 139 1.97 11.05 -4.49
N PHE A 140 1.71 12.11 -3.71
CA PHE A 140 0.66 12.06 -2.70
C PHE A 140 -0.70 12.10 -3.37
N ILE A 141 -1.58 11.18 -2.98
CA ILE A 141 -2.98 11.21 -3.43
C ILE A 141 -3.75 12.18 -2.56
N LYS A 142 -4.44 13.13 -3.19
CA LYS A 142 -5.33 14.06 -2.51
C LYS A 142 -6.73 13.45 -2.45
N GLN A 143 -7.40 13.64 -1.33
CA GLN A 143 -8.84 13.37 -1.25
C GLN A 143 -9.54 14.43 -2.11
N GLU A 144 -10.26 14.01 -3.16
CA GLU A 144 -11.16 14.93 -3.86
C GLU A 144 -12.31 15.24 -2.92
N VAL A 145 -12.36 16.50 -2.46
CA VAL A 145 -13.52 17.02 -1.73
C VAL A 145 -14.61 17.19 -2.79
N THR A 146 -15.49 16.20 -2.90
CA THR A 146 -16.75 16.38 -3.62
C THR A 146 -17.61 17.27 -2.73
N ALA A 147 -17.71 18.54 -3.13
CA ALA A 147 -18.62 19.53 -2.56
C ALA A 147 -20.08 19.22 -2.92
#